data_AF-A0A370L3C8-F1
#
_entry.id   AF-A0A370L3C8-F1
#
_cell.length_a   1.000
_cell.length_b   1.000
_cell.length_c   1.000
_cell.angle_alpha   90.00
_cell.angle_beta   90.00
_cell.angle_gamma   90.00
#
_symmetry.space_group_name_H-M   'P 1'
#
loop_
_entity.id
_entity.type
_entity.pdbx_description
1 polymer ?
#
loop_
_entity_poly.entity_id
_entity_poly.type
_entity_poly.pdbx_seq_one_letter_code
_entity_poly.pdbx_strand_id
1 'polypeptide(L)' 'MALTGRQIAVEMAQKFQGRDWIAALAELCGQPRDFVEWHLQEDVTPPTELGDAASGMLERADDDFAGLPGSPQN' A
#
# COMPACT_ATOMS: atom_id res chain seq x y z
N MET A 1 10.09 2.82 11.82
CA MET A 1 10.55 1.56 11.19
C MET A 1 10.21 1.67 9.72
N ALA A 2 11.19 1.54 8.82
CA ALA A 2 10.91 1.53 7.38
C ALA A 2 10.24 0.18 7.04
N LEU A 3 9.03 0.20 6.46
CA LEU A 3 8.38 -1.01 5.95
C LEU A 3 9.19 -1.53 4.76
N THR A 4 9.54 -2.82 4.76
CA THR A 4 10.18 -3.44 3.58
C THR A 4 9.16 -3.62 2.45
N GLY A 5 9.62 -3.74 1.20
CA GLY A 5 8.73 -3.95 0.06
C GLY A 5 7.78 -5.13 0.26
N ARG A 6 8.27 -6.22 0.86
CA ARG A 6 7.47 -7.38 1.24
C ARG A 6 6.34 -7.04 2.23
N GLN A 7 6.60 -6.21 3.23
CA GLN A 7 5.57 -5.82 4.20
C GLN A 7 4.49 -4.98 3.52
N ILE A 8 4.89 -4.04 2.66
CA ILE A 8 3.96 -3.22 1.88
C ILE A 8 3.09 -4.12 0.99
N ALA A 9 3.69 -5.11 0.33
CA ALA A 9 2.96 -6.04 -0.53
C ALA A 9 1.88 -6.81 0.24
N VAL A 10 2.20 -7.27 1.45
CA VAL A 10 1.27 -8.01 2.32
C VAL A 10 0.12 -7.11 2.77
N GLU A 11 0.39 -5.89 3.22
CA GLU A 11 -0.65 -4.95 3.66
C GLU A 11 -1.56 -4.54 2.51
N MET A 12 -0.97 -4.22 1.35
CA MET A 12 -1.70 -3.83 0.14
C MET A 12 -2.55 -4.99 -0.40
N ALA A 13 -2.01 -6.22 -0.43
CA ALA A 13 -2.77 -7.39 -0.86
C ALA A 13 -3.94 -7.72 0.07
N GLN A 14 -3.80 -7.45 1.38
CA GLN A 14 -4.89 -7.63 2.34
C GLN A 14 -5.98 -6.56 2.20
N LYS A 15 -5.60 -5.28 2.07
CA LYS A 15 -6.56 -4.16 1.98
C LYS A 15 -7.22 -4.06 0.60
N PHE A 16 -6.49 -4.38 -0.47
CA PHE A 16 -6.94 -4.24 -1.85
C PHE A 16 -7.08 -5.59 -2.56
N GLN A 17 -7.55 -6.61 -1.85
CA GLN A 17 -7.76 -7.94 -2.41
C GLN A 17 -8.68 -7.88 -3.64
N GLY A 18 -8.19 -8.38 -4.79
CA GLY A 18 -8.94 -8.40 -6.05
C GLY A 18 -8.91 -7.09 -6.85
N ARG A 19 -8.12 -6.08 -6.45
CA ARG A 19 -7.86 -4.87 -7.24
C ARG A 19 -6.39 -4.82 -7.67
N ASP A 20 -6.13 -4.19 -8.82
CA ASP A 20 -4.77 -4.02 -9.36
C ASP A 20 -4.05 -2.84 -8.68
N TRP A 21 -3.84 -2.96 -7.37
CA TRP A 21 -3.18 -1.94 -6.55
C TRP A 21 -1.71 -1.72 -6.96
N ILE A 22 -1.08 -2.73 -7.54
CA ILE A 22 0.29 -2.65 -8.07
C ILE A 22 0.35 -1.64 -9.22
N ALA A 23 -0.63 -1.65 -10.12
CA ALA A 23 -0.71 -0.68 -11.22
C ALA A 23 -0.94 0.74 -10.68
N ALA A 24 -1.85 0.91 -9.73
CA ALA A 24 -2.11 2.22 -9.11
C ALA A 24 -0.88 2.76 -8.35
N LEU A 25 -0.15 1.89 -7.66
CA LEU A 25 1.09 2.26 -6.96
C LEU A 25 2.19 2.65 -7.95
N ALA A 26 2.31 1.92 -9.05
CA ALA A 26 3.21 2.23 -10.15
C ALA A 26 2.90 3.59 -10.78
N GLU A 27 1.62 3.89 -11.02
CA GLU A 27 1.17 5.20 -11.51
C GLU A 27 1.47 6.32 -10.51
N LEU A 28 1.25 6.10 -9.21
CA LEU A 28 1.51 7.09 -8.15
C LEU A 28 2.98 7.45 -8.02
N CYS A 29 3.88 6.46 -8.13
CA CYS A 29 5.33 6.70 -8.12
C CYS A 29 5.89 7.12 -9.47
N GLY A 30 5.10 7.09 -10.54
CA GLY A 30 5.59 7.27 -11.91
C GLY A 30 6.62 6.21 -12.34
N GLN A 31 6.58 5.03 -11.74
CA GLN A 31 7.51 3.93 -12.01
C GLN A 31 6.81 2.79 -12.77
N PRO A 32 7.55 1.99 -13.55
CA PRO A 32 6.96 0.86 -14.23
C PRO A 32 6.54 -0.22 -13.23
N ARG A 33 5.45 -0.92 -13.54
CA ARG A 33 4.89 -2.00 -12.73
C ARG A 33 5.93 -3.07 -12.36
N ASP A 34 6.77 -3.45 -13.32
CA ASP A 34 7.83 -4.45 -13.13
C ASP A 34 8.85 -4.02 -12.05
N PHE A 35 9.18 -2.73 -11.98
CA PHE A 35 10.06 -2.17 -10.95
C PHE A 35 9.41 -2.24 -9.57
N VAL A 36 8.12 -1.91 -9.49
CA VAL A 36 7.34 -1.98 -8.25
C VAL A 36 7.17 -3.43 -7.80
N GLU A 37 6.83 -4.35 -8.70
CA GLU A 37 6.71 -5.79 -8.44
C GLU A 37 8.03 -6.38 -7.94
N TRP A 38 9.14 -6.05 -8.58
CA TRP A 38 10.46 -6.47 -8.14
C TRP A 38 10.77 -5.96 -6.73
N HIS A 39 10.55 -4.67 -6.45
CA HIS A 39 10.77 -4.08 -5.12
C HIS A 39 9.86 -4.65 -4.03
N LEU A 40 8.63 -5.03 -4.38
CA LEU A 40 7.67 -5.63 -3.46
C LEU A 40 8.01 -7.10 -3.15
N GLN A 41 8.60 -7.82 -4.10
CA GLN A 41 9.00 -9.21 -3.92
C GLN A 41 10.29 -9.33 -3.11
N GLU A 42 11.21 -8.41 -3.35
CA GLU A 42 12.50 -8.38 -2.66
C GLU A 42 12.39 -7.74 -1.27
N ASP A 43 13.24 -8.18 -0.33
CA ASP A 43 13.36 -7.56 1.00
C ASP A 43 14.28 -6.32 0.96
N VAL A 44 14.11 -5.50 -0.08
CA VAL A 44 14.79 -4.19 -0.19
C VAL A 44 13.90 -3.10 0.38
N THR A 45 14.55 -2.08 0.94
CA THR A 45 13.87 -0.83 1.28
C THR A 45 13.44 -0.16 -0.01
N PRO A 46 12.13 0.00 -0.27
CA PRO A 46 11.68 0.71 -1.44
C PRO A 46 12.07 2.19 -1.35
N PRO A 47 12.14 2.91 -2.49
CA PRO A 47 12.33 4.35 -2.46
C PRO A 47 11.24 5.01 -1.61
N THR A 48 11.59 6.12 -0.94
CA THR A 48 10.67 6.85 -0.06
C THR A 48 9.36 7.19 -0.77
N GLU A 49 9.41 7.49 -2.06
CA GLU A 49 8.23 7.77 -2.90
C GLU A 49 7.25 6.60 -2.96
N LEU A 50 7.74 5.35 -3.01
CA LEU A 50 6.91 4.15 -3.00
C LEU A 50 6.34 3.86 -1.62
N GLY A 51 7.14 4.07 -0.57
CA GLY A 51 6.65 3.99 0.80
C GLY A 51 5.54 5.00 1.09
N ASP A 52 5.70 6.24 0.62
CA ASP A 52 4.72 7.32 0.80
C ASP A 52 3.44 7.06 0.00
N ALA A 53 3.57 6.68 -1.29
CA ALA A 53 2.43 6.33 -2.13
C ALA A 53 1.64 5.14 -1.57
N ALA A 54 2.33 4.09 -1.10
CA ALA A 54 1.68 2.94 -0.48
C ALA A 54 0.98 3.33 0.83
N SER A 55 1.62 4.13 1.67
CA SER A 55 1.03 4.61 2.93
C SER A 55 -0.22 5.46 2.66
N GLY A 56 -0.17 6.39 1.71
CA GLY A 56 -1.32 7.21 1.33
C GLY A 56 -2.47 6.40 0.75
N MET A 57 -2.19 5.34 -0.03
CA MET A 57 -3.23 4.41 -0.49
C MET A 57 -3.85 3.63 0.68
N LEU A 58 -3.02 3.11 1.59
CA LEU A 58 -3.47 2.36 2.76
C LEU A 58 -4.32 3.24 3.69
N GLU A 59 -3.91 4.48 3.97
CA GLU A 59 -4.68 5.44 4.77
C GLU A 59 -6.03 5.75 4.11
N ARG A 60 -6.07 5.95 2.80
CA ARG A 60 -7.32 6.22 2.07
C ARG A 60 -8.27 5.01 2.06
N ALA A 61 -7.73 3.80 1.96
CA ALA A 61 -8.55 2.58 2.05
C ALA A 61 -9.02 2.28 3.48
N ASP A 62 -8.22 2.67 4.48
CA ASP A 62 -8.65 2.60 5.87
C ASP A 62 -9.78 3.60 6.15
N ASP A 63 -9.68 4.84 5.66
CA ASP A 63 -10.72 5.87 5.82
C ASP A 63 -12.08 5.45 5.21
N ASP A 64 -12.09 4.81 4.04
CA ASP A 64 -13.33 4.27 3.42
C ASP A 64 -14.00 3.20 4.30
N PHE A 65 -13.21 2.40 5.02
CA PHE A 65 -13.71 1.40 5.97
C PHE A 65 -14.01 1.99 7.36
N ALA A 66 -13.28 3.03 7.77
CA ALA A 66 -13.41 3.74 9.05
C ALA A 66 -14.59 4.74 9.07
N GLY A 67 -15.24 4.98 7.93
CA GLY A 67 -16.49 5.76 7.82
C GLY A 67 -17.70 5.16 8.54
N LEU A 68 -17.58 4.00 9.21
CA LEU A 68 -18.60 3.53 10.15
C LEU A 68 -18.35 4.15 11.53
N PRO A 69 -19.29 4.93 12.09
CA PRO A 69 -19.17 5.40 13.45
C PRO A 69 -19.15 4.19 14.39
N GLY A 70 -17.95 3.86 14.89
CA GLY A 70 -17.77 2.96 16.01
C GLY A 70 -18.62 3.45 17.16
N SER A 71 -19.70 2.73 17.45
CA SER A 71 -20.60 3.04 18.57
C SER A 71 -19.80 3.07 19.88
N PRO A 72 -19.95 4.11 20.73
CA PRO A 72 -19.32 4.10 22.03
C PRO A 72 -20.02 3.04 22.90
N GLN A 73 -19.25 2.07 23.39
CA GLN A 73 -19.70 1.14 24.42
C GLN A 73 -18.96 1.49 25.71
N ASN A 74 -19.56 2.38 26.52
CA ASN A 74 -19.31 2.42 27.95
C ASN A 74 -20.62 2.70 28.69
#